data_AF-A0A3P6P3I3-F1
#
_entry.id   AF-A0A3P6P3I3-F1
#
_cell.length_a   1.000
_cell.length_b   1.000
_cell.length_c   1.000
_cell.angle_alpha   90.00
_cell.angle_beta   90.00
_cell.angle_gamma   90.00
#
_symmetry.space_group_name_H-M   'P 1'
#
loop_
_entity.id
_entity.type
_entity.pdbx_description
1 polymer ?
#
loop_
_entity_poly.entity_id
_entity_poly.type
_entity_poly.pdbx_seq_one_letter_code
_entity_poly.pdbx_strand_id
1 'polypeptide(L)'
;MKIGKDGRLYALNPLKGFYQHVEGFTPVKNSAGKDFLTKDTIFTNVGYTSNGQPIWNSSDSNRVQHEVSYDWNGQPLNDNAQRLVT
;
A
#
# COMPACT_ATOMS: atom_id res chain seq x y z
N MET A 1 23.39 -13.12 8.81
CA MET A 1 24.40 -13.35 7.75
C MET A 1 25.55 -14.17 8.33
N LYS A 2 26.29 -14.93 7.52
CA LYS A 2 27.40 -15.77 7.98
C LYS A 2 28.43 -16.00 6.85
N ILE A 3 29.72 -15.93 7.16
CA ILE A 3 30.78 -16.30 6.21
C ILE A 3 30.89 -17.84 6.15
N GLY A 4 30.83 -18.39 4.94
CA GLY A 4 30.94 -19.83 4.68
C GLY A 4 32.39 -20.33 4.72
N LYS A 5 32.55 -21.65 4.74
CA LYS A 5 33.89 -22.29 4.65
C LYS A 5 34.59 -21.98 3.32
N ASP A 6 33.84 -21.59 2.30
CA ASP A 6 34.33 -21.16 0.98
C ASP A 6 34.68 -19.66 0.92
N GLY A 7 34.60 -18.94 2.04
CA GLY A 7 34.91 -17.52 2.14
C GLY A 7 33.81 -16.57 1.69
N ARG A 8 32.65 -17.06 1.21
CA ARG A 8 31.53 -16.20 0.78
C ARG A 8 30.67 -15.73 1.94
N LEU A 9 30.10 -14.52 1.85
CA LEU A 9 29.13 -14.00 2.81
C LEU A 9 27.72 -14.43 2.44
N TYR A 10 27.12 -15.31 3.24
CA TYR A 10 25.75 -15.79 3.04
C TYR A 10 24.76 -14.95 3.84
N ALA A 11 23.69 -14.53 3.18
CA ALA A 11 22.55 -13.86 3.80
C ALA A 11 21.30 -14.72 3.65
N LEU A 12 20.40 -14.59 4.63
CA LEU A 12 19.06 -15.16 4.60
C LEU A 12 18.10 -14.07 5.02
N ASN A 13 16.92 -14.04 4.42
CA ASN A 13 15.81 -13.24 4.91
C ASN A 13 15.02 -14.10 5.92
N PRO A 14 15.00 -13.77 7.22
CA PRO A 14 14.23 -14.53 8.20
C PRO A 14 12.72 -14.26 8.10
N LEU A 15 12.31 -13.25 7.33
CA LEU A 15 10.92 -12.82 7.20
C LEU A 15 10.20 -13.60 6.10
N LYS A 16 8.90 -13.82 6.29
CA LYS A 16 7.99 -14.46 5.33
C LYS A 16 7.01 -13.49 4.65
N GLY A 17 7.33 -12.20 4.66
CA GLY A 17 6.48 -11.15 4.12
C GLY A 17 7.17 -9.81 4.09
N PHE A 18 6.40 -8.78 3.74
CA PHE A 18 6.88 -7.41 3.61
C PHE A 18 5.96 -6.50 4.42
N TYR A 19 6.56 -5.52 5.11
CA TYR A 19 5.84 -4.45 5.79
C TYR A 19 6.43 -3.14 5.29
N GLN A 20 5.70 -2.49 4.38
CA GLN A 20 6.21 -1.38 3.58
C GLN A 20 5.32 -0.16 3.71
N HIS A 21 5.92 1.02 3.59
CA HIS A 21 5.16 2.25 3.45
C HIS A 21 4.56 2.32 2.05
N VAL A 22 3.24 2.33 1.97
CA VAL A 22 2.50 2.15 0.70
C VAL A 22 2.73 3.29 -0.30
N GLU A 23 2.95 4.53 0.17
CA GLU A 23 3.25 5.66 -0.72
C GLU A 23 4.60 5.50 -1.44
N GLY A 24 5.57 4.86 -0.78
CA GLY A 24 6.85 4.50 -1.40
C GLY A 24 6.76 3.29 -2.34
N PHE A 25 5.62 2.61 -2.37
CA PHE A 25 5.37 1.43 -3.19
C PHE A 25 4.69 1.85 -4.48
N THR A 26 5.47 2.25 -5.48
CA THR A 26 4.93 2.52 -6.83
C THR A 26 4.99 1.24 -7.66
N PRO A 27 3.85 0.55 -7.91
CA PRO A 27 3.83 -0.68 -8.71
C PRO A 27 4.12 -0.45 -10.20
N VAL A 28 4.33 0.80 -10.62
CA VAL A 28 4.56 1.23 -12.01
C VAL A 28 5.95 0.85 -12.52
N LYS A 29 6.92 0.50 -11.65
CA LYS A 29 8.29 0.17 -12.10
C LYS A 29 8.55 -1.31 -12.37
N ASN A 30 7.70 -2.24 -11.91
CA ASN A 30 7.85 -3.66 -12.22
C ASN A 30 6.49 -4.37 -12.28
N SER A 31 6.34 -5.34 -13.19
CA SER A 31 5.13 -6.16 -13.29
C SER A 31 4.80 -6.90 -11.99
N ALA A 32 5.83 -7.23 -11.20
CA ALA A 32 5.68 -7.88 -9.90
C ALA A 32 4.96 -7.00 -8.84
N GLY A 33 5.05 -5.67 -8.93
CA GLY A 33 4.46 -4.77 -7.94
C GLY A 33 2.95 -4.66 -8.03
N LYS A 34 2.36 -4.81 -9.23
CA LYS A 34 0.91 -4.71 -9.42
C LYS A 34 0.15 -5.84 -8.73
N ASP A 35 0.64 -7.08 -8.84
CA ASP A 35 -0.01 -8.24 -8.21
C ASP A 35 0.31 -8.37 -6.72
N PHE A 36 1.32 -7.65 -6.25
CA PHE A 36 1.83 -7.78 -4.88
C PHE A 36 0.84 -7.31 -3.82
N LEU A 37 -0.01 -6.34 -4.14
CA LEU A 37 -0.96 -5.73 -3.20
C LEU A 37 -2.42 -6.16 -3.42
N THR A 38 -2.71 -6.99 -4.44
CA THR A 38 -4.09 -7.26 -4.88
C THR A 38 -4.82 -8.33 -4.09
N LYS A 39 -4.09 -9.20 -3.39
CA LYS A 39 -4.66 -10.29 -2.59
C LYS A 39 -3.84 -10.58 -1.34
N ASP A 40 -4.46 -11.20 -0.35
CA ASP A 40 -3.84 -11.66 0.89
C ASP A 40 -2.97 -10.60 1.59
N THR A 41 -3.36 -9.33 1.42
CA THR A 41 -2.63 -8.15 1.91
C THR A 41 -3.45 -7.43 2.96
N ILE A 42 -2.80 -7.07 4.08
CA ILE A 42 -3.41 -6.28 5.14
C ILE A 42 -2.89 -4.85 5.03
N PHE A 43 -3.80 -3.90 4.91
CA PHE A 43 -3.49 -2.47 4.95
C PHE A 43 -3.78 -1.92 6.34
N THR A 44 -2.94 -0.99 6.82
CA THR A 44 -3.07 -0.39 8.15
C THR A 44 -2.97 1.13 8.01
N ASN A 45 -3.89 1.86 8.64
CA ASN A 45 -3.99 3.32 8.61
C ASN A 45 -4.02 3.92 7.19
N VAL A 46 -4.77 3.29 6.29
CA VAL A 46 -5.09 3.82 4.96
C VAL A 46 -6.56 4.23 4.92
N GLY A 47 -6.93 5.12 3.99
CA GLY A 47 -8.33 5.38 3.69
C GLY A 47 -8.97 4.21 2.94
N TYR A 48 -10.27 4.28 2.75
CA TYR A 48 -11.01 3.26 2.00
C TYR A 48 -12.18 3.87 1.22
N THR A 49 -12.48 3.28 0.07
CA THR A 49 -13.68 3.57 -0.72
C THR A 49 -14.92 2.90 -0.11
N SER A 50 -16.11 3.27 -0.59
CA SER A 50 -17.37 2.66 -0.17
C SER A 50 -17.47 1.13 -0.38
N ASN A 51 -16.72 0.59 -1.34
CA ASN A 51 -16.62 -0.85 -1.60
C ASN A 51 -15.44 -1.54 -0.87
N GLY A 52 -14.75 -0.81 0.02
CA GLY A 52 -13.68 -1.33 0.88
C GLY A 52 -12.31 -1.44 0.21
N GLN A 53 -12.10 -0.83 -0.96
CA GLN A 53 -10.77 -0.77 -1.57
C GLN A 53 -9.89 0.24 -0.82
N PRO A 54 -8.62 -0.11 -0.53
CA PRO A 54 -7.70 0.79 0.15
C PRO A 54 -7.29 1.95 -0.76
N ILE A 55 -7.17 3.14 -0.17
CA ILE A 55 -6.68 4.36 -0.83
C ILE A 55 -5.67 5.07 0.08
N TRP A 56 -4.60 5.59 -0.50
CA TRP A 56 -3.55 6.29 0.26
C TRP A 56 -3.00 7.55 -0.42
N ASN A 57 -3.40 7.84 -1.65
CA ASN A 57 -3.12 9.12 -2.29
C ASN A 57 -4.34 9.64 -3.06
N SER A 58 -4.33 10.94 -3.40
CA SER A 58 -5.42 11.58 -4.14
C SER A 58 -5.50 11.16 -5.61
N SER A 59 -4.41 10.61 -6.15
CA SER A 59 -4.26 10.15 -7.52
C SER A 59 -4.42 8.63 -7.67
N ASP A 60 -4.98 7.95 -6.67
CA ASP A 60 -5.02 6.51 -6.61
C ASP A 60 -5.97 6.02 -7.69
N SER A 61 -5.50 5.11 -8.56
CA SER A 61 -6.31 4.57 -9.65
C SER A 61 -7.55 3.83 -9.18
N ASN A 62 -7.58 3.42 -7.91
CA ASN A 62 -8.75 2.80 -7.29
C ASN A 62 -9.87 3.80 -6.99
N ARG A 63 -9.58 5.11 -7.02
CA ARG A 63 -10.53 6.14 -6.68
C ARG A 63 -11.27 6.62 -7.92
N VAL A 64 -12.57 6.31 -7.97
CA VAL A 64 -13.44 6.78 -9.05
C VAL A 64 -14.02 8.14 -8.66
N GLN A 65 -14.09 9.07 -9.62
CA GLN A 65 -14.73 10.37 -9.39
C GLN A 65 -16.20 10.16 -8.96
N HIS A 66 -16.67 10.92 -7.96
CA HIS A 66 -17.98 10.78 -7.32
C HIS A 66 -18.19 9.54 -6.45
N GLU A 67 -17.17 8.71 -6.22
CA GLU A 67 -17.24 7.63 -5.23
C GLU A 67 -17.02 8.15 -3.81
N VAL A 68 -17.94 7.80 -2.90
CA VAL A 68 -17.78 8.10 -1.47
C VAL A 68 -16.54 7.35 -0.94
N SER A 69 -15.65 8.10 -0.31
CA SER A 69 -14.41 7.60 0.27
C SER A 69 -14.20 8.17 1.66
N TYR A 70 -13.46 7.44 2.49
CA TYR A 70 -13.15 7.78 3.87
C TYR A 70 -11.64 7.80 4.08
N ASP A 71 -11.16 8.66 4.96
CA ASP A 71 -9.78 8.62 5.43
C ASP A 71 -9.55 7.47 6.43
N TRP A 72 -8.31 7.32 6.87
CA TRP A 72 -7.93 6.27 7.82
C TRP A 72 -8.59 6.39 9.21
N ASN A 73 -9.17 7.55 9.53
CA ASN A 73 -9.95 7.83 10.73
C ASN A 73 -11.47 7.69 10.50
N GLY A 74 -11.90 7.25 9.31
CA GLY A 74 -13.32 7.10 8.95
C GLY A 74 -14.03 8.41 8.60
N GLN A 75 -13.31 9.50 8.35
CA GLN A 75 -13.90 10.79 7.97
C GLN A 75 -14.12 10.86 6.46
N PRO A 76 -15.26 11.41 5.99
CA PRO A 76 -15.54 11.50 4.56
C PRO A 76 -14.54 12.43 3.85
N LEU A 77 -14.13 12.01 2.66
CA LEU A 77 -13.24 12.76 1.77
C LEU A 77 -14.03 13.43 0.64
N ASN A 78 -13.58 14.61 0.21
CA ASN A 78 -14.07 15.29 -1.00
C ASN A 78 -13.48 14.68 -2.27
N ASP A 79 -13.94 15.07 -3.46
CA ASP A 79 -13.45 14.58 -4.76
C ASP A 79 -11.93 14.77 -5.00
N ASN A 80 -11.23 15.56 -4.19
CA ASN A 80 -9.78 15.73 -4.23
C ASN A 80 -9.02 14.88 -3.18
N ALA A 81 -9.70 13.94 -2.52
CA ALA A 81 -9.19 13.11 -1.42
C ALA A 81 -8.70 13.92 -0.22
N GLN A 82 -9.30 15.09 0.00
CA GLN A 82 -9.03 15.93 1.15
C GLN A 82 -10.19 15.79 2.13
N ARG A 83 -9.88 15.93 3.43
CA ARG A 83 -10.92 16.04 4.45
C ARG A 83 -11.84 17.20 4.10
N LEU A 84 -13.14 16.97 4.26
CA LEU A 84 -14.10 18.07 4.31
C LEU A 84 -13.80 18.87 5.58
N VAL A 85 -13.11 19.99 5.43
CA VAL A 85 -12.85 20.90 6.55
C VAL A 85 -14.20 21.54 6.89
N THR A 86 -14.70 21.26 8.10
CA THR A 86 -15.83 21.97 8.70
C THR A 86 -15.33 23.02 9.66
#